data_AF-A0A7I8N0E8-F1
#
_entry.id   AF-A0A7I8N0E8-F1
#
_cell.length_a   1.000
_cell.length_b   1.000
_cell.length_c   1.000
_cell.angle_alpha   90.00
_cell.angle_beta   90.00
_cell.angle_gamma   90.00
#
_symmetry.space_group_name_H-M   'P 1'
#
loop_
_entity.id
_entity.type
_entity.pdbx_description
1 polymer ?
#
loop_
_entity_poly.entity_id
_entity_poly.type
_entity_poly.pdbx_seq_one_letter_code
_entity_poly.pdbx_strand_id
1 'polypeptide(L)' 'MANIINAADTDHLEADPLAAGFEAIAAGYGLRYPEDLENIHRQFEVYDALYAWCRLDVAKHQT' A
#
# COMPACT_ATOMS: atom_id res chain seq x y z
N MET A 1 -5.60 -6.07 1.45
CA MET A 1 -5.23 -4.69 1.06
C MET A 1 -6.04 -3.61 1.78
N ALA A 2 -7.37 -3.67 1.84
CA ALA A 2 -8.17 -2.64 2.55
C ALA A 2 -7.71 -2.42 4.01
N ASN A 3 -7.44 -3.49 4.77
CA ASN A 3 -6.94 -3.38 6.15
C ASN A 3 -5.55 -2.72 6.24
N ILE A 4 -4.65 -3.08 5.31
CA ILE A 4 -3.29 -2.48 5.20
C ILE A 4 -3.39 -0.97 5.01
N ILE A 5 -4.23 -0.53 4.07
CA ILE A 5 -4.44 0.89 3.76
C ILE A 5 -5.03 1.61 4.98
N ASN A 6 -6.09 1.06 5.57
CA ASN A 6 -6.72 1.65 6.75
C ASN A 6 -5.71 1.80 7.91
N ALA A 7 -4.90 0.78 8.18
CA ALA A 7 -3.88 0.82 9.22
C ALA A 7 -2.82 1.90 8.96
N ALA A 8 -2.37 2.05 7.72
CA ALA A 8 -1.43 3.11 7.33
C ALA A 8 -2.04 4.52 7.45
N ASP A 9 -3.21 4.76 6.82
CA ASP A 9 -3.84 6.08 6.76
C ASP A 9 -4.29 6.62 8.13
N THR A 10 -4.49 5.72 9.10
CA THR A 10 -4.92 6.07 10.47
C THR A 10 -3.79 6.05 11.49
N ASP A 11 -2.53 5.86 11.06
CA ASP A 11 -1.34 5.76 11.92
C ASP A 11 -1.43 4.64 12.98
N HIS A 12 -2.20 3.60 12.68
CA HIS A 12 -2.35 2.37 13.47
C HIS A 12 -1.57 1.23 12.83
N LEU A 13 -0.26 1.43 12.64
CA LEU A 13 0.60 0.55 11.85
C LEU A 13 0.68 -0.89 12.42
N GLU A 14 0.39 -1.07 13.71
CA GLU A 14 0.32 -2.36 14.37
C GLU A 14 -0.90 -3.20 13.97
N ALA A 15 -1.93 -2.58 13.39
CA ALA A 15 -3.18 -3.26 13.03
C ALA A 15 -3.03 -4.19 11.82
N ASP A 16 -1.98 -4.03 11.01
CA ASP A 16 -1.62 -4.96 9.93
C ASP A 16 -0.09 -4.98 9.75
N PRO A 17 0.57 -6.16 9.69
CA PRO A 17 2.02 -6.26 9.59
C PRO A 17 2.62 -5.59 8.34
N LEU A 18 1.83 -5.33 7.30
CA LEU A 18 2.29 -4.67 6.07
C LEU A 18 2.11 -3.15 6.10
N ALA A 19 1.39 -2.60 7.07
CA ALA A 19 1.02 -1.18 7.12
C ALA A 19 2.25 -0.26 7.15
N ALA A 20 3.24 -0.55 8.01
CA ALA A 20 4.46 0.26 8.10
C ALA A 20 5.27 0.27 6.79
N GLY A 21 5.29 -0.85 6.07
CA GLY A 21 5.95 -0.94 4.77
C GLY A 21 5.19 -0.16 3.68
N PHE A 22 3.86 -0.23 3.71
CA PHE A 22 3.01 0.55 2.81
C PHE A 22 3.19 2.06 3.04
N GLU A 23 3.18 2.51 4.30
CA GLU A 23 3.41 3.91 4.66
C GLU A 23 4.77 4.41 4.20
N ALA A 24 5.84 3.64 4.41
CA ALA A 24 7.18 4.01 3.94
C ALA A 24 7.25 4.21 2.42
N ILE A 25 6.53 3.38 1.66
CA ILE A 25 6.40 3.54 0.20
C ILE A 25 5.61 4.81 -0.11
N ALA A 26 4.46 5.00 0.53
CA ALA A 26 3.56 6.13 0.29
C ALA A 26 4.28 7.47 0.53
N ALA A 27 4.88 7.63 1.72
CA ALA A 27 5.65 8.80 2.10
C ALA A 27 6.86 9.02 1.18
N GLY A 28 7.59 7.96 0.83
CA GLY A 28 8.74 8.04 -0.07
C GLY A 28 8.36 8.54 -1.47
N TYR A 29 7.20 8.15 -1.97
CA TYR A 29 6.67 8.64 -3.24
C TYR A 29 6.26 10.12 -3.17
N GLY A 30 5.61 10.56 -2.08
CA GLY A 30 5.31 11.98 -1.85
C GLY A 30 6.56 12.87 -1.76
N LEU A 31 7.64 12.36 -1.17
CA LEU A 31 8.93 13.06 -1.14
C LEU A 31 9.61 13.14 -2.52
N ARG A 32 9.50 12.09 -3.34
CA ARG A 32 10.12 12.03 -4.68
C ARG A 32 9.32 12.80 -5.74
N TYR A 33 8.01 12.87 -5.58
CA TYR A 33 7.09 13.49 -6.53
C TYR A 33 6.16 14.43 -5.74
N PRO A 34 6.56 15.70 -5.50
CA PRO A 34 5.76 16.65 -4.74
C PRO A 34 4.47 17.09 -5.44
N GLU A 35 4.37 16.88 -6.76
CA GLU A 35 3.14 17.10 -7.52
C GLU A 35 2.20 15.91 -7.36
N ASP A 36 1.04 16.14 -6.76
CA ASP A 36 0.08 15.10 -6.36
C ASP A 36 -0.33 14.19 -7.51
N LEU A 37 -0.59 14.77 -8.69
CA LEU A 37 -1.05 13.99 -9.85
C LEU A 37 0.06 13.08 -10.39
N GLU A 38 1.30 13.57 -10.43
CA GLU A 38 2.43 12.74 -10.82
C GLU A 38 2.69 11.65 -9.77
N ASN A 39 2.67 12.01 -8.48
CA ASN A 39 2.83 11.07 -7.38
C ASN A 39 1.88 9.87 -7.52
N ILE A 40 0.57 10.16 -7.59
CA ILE A 40 -0.48 9.15 -7.68
C ILE A 40 -0.28 8.27 -8.92
N HIS A 41 -0.02 8.87 -10.09
CA HIS A 41 0.21 8.12 -11.32
C HIS A 41 1.42 7.17 -11.21
N ARG A 42 2.49 7.59 -10.54
CA ARG A 42 3.71 6.77 -10.37
C ARG A 42 3.55 5.70 -9.29
N GLN A 43 2.72 5.97 -8.29
CA GLN A 43 2.50 5.10 -7.14
C GLN A 43 1.55 3.94 -7.46
N PHE A 44 0.63 4.13 -8.41
CA PHE A 44 -0.29 3.08 -8.86
C PHE A 44 0.40 1.80 -9.31
N GLU A 45 1.53 1.88 -10.02
CA GLU A 45 2.28 0.68 -10.46
C GLU A 45 2.69 -0.23 -9.28
N VAL A 46 3.12 0.36 -8.16
CA VAL A 46 3.50 -0.40 -6.96
C VAL A 46 2.25 -0.90 -6.23
N TYR A 47 1.21 -0.08 -6.15
CA TYR A 47 -0.04 -0.47 -5.49
C TYR A 47 -0.76 -1.59 -6.24
N ASP A 48 -0.76 -1.58 -7.57
CA ASP A 48 -1.32 -2.64 -8.40
C ASP A 48 -0.56 -3.96 -8.22
N ALA A 49 0.77 -3.91 -8.13
CA ALA A 49 1.59 -5.08 -7.85
C ALA A 49 1.31 -5.66 -6.44
N LEU A 50 1.21 -4.80 -5.42
CA LEU A 50 0.85 -5.21 -4.05
C LEU A 50 -0.57 -5.78 -3.98
N TYR A 51 -1.51 -5.18 -4.72
CA TYR A 51 -2.88 -5.68 -4.80
C TYR A 51 -2.91 -7.07 -5.45
N ALA A 52 -2.22 -7.26 -6.57
CA ALA A 52 -2.11 -8.56 -7.23
C ALA A 52 -1.50 -9.62 -6.29
N TRP A 53 -0.46 -9.26 -5.53
CA TRP A 53 0.14 -10.15 -4.54
C TRP A 53 -0.84 -10.50 -3.40
N CYS A 54 -1.57 -9.52 -2.85
CA CYS A 54 -2.61 -9.76 -1.84
C CYS A 54 -3.71 -10.71 -2.37
N ARG A 55 -4.04 -10.63 -3.66
CA ARG A 55 -5.04 -11.52 -4.28
C ARG A 55 -4.57 -12.97 -4.35
N LEU A 56 -3.28 -13.22 -4.50
CA LEU A 56 -2.72 -14.58 -4.42
C LEU A 56 -2.89 -15.18 -3.04
N ASP A 57 -2.70 -14.36 -1.99
CA ASP A 57 -2.84 -14.80 -0.61
C ASP A 57 -4.29 -15.22 -0.30
N VAL A 58 -5.26 -14.39 -0.69
CA VAL A 58 -6.70 -14.71 -0.56
C VAL A 58 -7.05 -16.00 -1.29
N ALA A 59 -6.54 -16.20 -2.51
CA ALA A 59 -6.80 -17.43 -3.28
C ALA A 59 -6.22 -18.69 -2.61
N LYS A 60 -5.06 -18.59 -1.96
CA LYS A 60 -4.43 -19.72 -1.24
C LYS A 60 -5.21 -20.12 0.01
N HIS A 61 -5.78 -19.15 0.74
CA HIS A 61 -6.51 -19.38 1.99
C HIS A 61 -7.99 -19.77 1.81
N GLN A 62 -8.46 -19.90 0.56
CA GLN A 62 -9.83 -20.35 0.23
C GLN A 62 -9.91 -21.85 -0.13
N THR A 63 -8.83 -22.61 0.10
CA THR A 63 -8.74 -24.05 -0.14
C THR A 63 -8.61 -24.80 1.16
#